data_AF-R4UJG0-F1
#
_entry.id   AF-R4UJG0-F1
#
_cell.length_a   1.000
_cell.length_b   1.000
_cell.length_c   1.000
_cell.angle_alpha   90.00
_cell.angle_beta   90.00
_cell.angle_gamma   90.00
#
_symmetry.space_group_name_H-M   'P 1'
#
loop_
_entity.id
_entity.type
_entity.pdbx_description
1 polymer ?
#
loop_
_entity_poly.entity_id
_entity_poly.type
_entity_poly.pdbx_seq_one_letter_code
_entity_poly.pdbx_strand_id
1 'polypeptide(L)'
;MSHHSDDNMLIATSDSFWEPGNYKRTTKRIEDGYRLCNDLVTLIQERADIEKAYAKSLKGWSKKWNDLIEKGPEYGTTEAAWKGVLGEADRLCDLHLKVRDSLCNDVVQQVKTWQKDAYHKSMIQI
;
A
#
# COMPACT_ATOMS: atom_id res chain seq x y z
N MET A 1 -32.18 -8.67 -54.18
CA MET A 1 -30.73 -8.91 -54.28
C MET A 1 -30.06 -8.14 -53.17
N SER A 2 -29.21 -8.84 -52.43
CA SER A 2 -28.43 -8.36 -51.29
C SER A 2 -27.38 -7.34 -51.73
N HIS A 3 -27.29 -6.22 -51.04
CA HIS A 3 -26.05 -5.47 -50.87
C HIS A 3 -26.15 -4.61 -49.61
N HIS A 4 -26.16 -5.27 -48.45
CA HIS A 4 -25.69 -4.63 -47.22
C HIS A 4 -24.17 -4.56 -47.34
N SER A 5 -23.65 -3.36 -47.59
CA SER A 5 -22.24 -3.05 -47.62
C SER A 5 -21.68 -3.08 -46.19
N ASP A 6 -21.42 -4.28 -45.68
CA ASP A 6 -20.69 -4.52 -44.43
C ASP A 6 -19.16 -4.34 -44.60
N ASP A 7 -18.67 -4.10 -45.82
CA ASP A 7 -17.24 -3.99 -46.14
C ASP A 7 -16.56 -2.76 -45.51
N ASN A 8 -17.32 -1.70 -45.19
CA ASN A 8 -16.75 -0.52 -44.53
C ASN A 8 -16.65 -0.65 -43.00
N MET A 9 -17.18 -1.72 -42.41
CA MET A 9 -17.10 -1.96 -40.96
C MET A 9 -15.83 -2.74 -40.57
N LEU A 10 -15.08 -3.26 -41.55
CA LEU A 10 -13.88 -4.07 -41.35
C LEU A 10 -12.57 -3.34 -41.71
N ILE A 11 -12.60 -2.03 -41.99
CA ILE A 11 -11.38 -1.26 -42.16
C ILE A 11 -10.77 -1.08 -40.77
N ALA A 12 -9.71 -1.85 -40.50
CA ALA A 12 -8.84 -1.64 -39.36
C ALA A 12 -8.43 -0.16 -39.32
N THR A 13 -8.88 0.56 -38.29
CA THR A 13 -8.42 1.93 -38.06
C THR A 13 -6.91 1.90 -37.85
N SER A 14 -6.21 3.01 -38.07
CA SER A 14 -4.75 3.09 -37.92
C SER A 14 -4.23 2.65 -36.54
N ASP A 15 -5.11 2.62 -35.52
CA ASP A 15 -4.83 2.16 -34.15
C ASP A 15 -5.23 0.70 -33.89
N SER A 16 -5.70 -0.02 -34.91
CA SER A 16 -6.06 -1.44 -34.82
C SER A 16 -4.84 -2.26 -34.40
N PHE A 17 -5.05 -3.22 -33.50
CA PHE A 17 -4.01 -4.13 -33.05
C PHE A 17 -3.31 -4.87 -34.20
N TRP A 18 -4.06 -5.15 -35.28
CA TRP A 18 -3.58 -5.90 -36.44
C TRP A 18 -2.66 -5.10 -37.37
N GLU A 19 -2.57 -3.79 -37.21
CA GLU A 19 -1.64 -2.98 -38.00
C GLU A 19 -0.19 -3.23 -37.56
N PRO A 20 0.78 -3.22 -38.49
CA PRO A 20 2.18 -3.45 -38.19
C PRO A 20 2.70 -2.54 -37.06
N GLY A 21 3.16 -3.16 -35.97
CA GLY A 21 3.74 -2.45 -34.82
C GLY A 21 2.76 -2.04 -33.72
N ASN A 22 1.45 -2.13 -33.91
CA ASN A 22 0.47 -1.75 -32.87
C ASN A 22 0.39 -2.74 -31.70
N TYR A 23 0.88 -3.98 -31.88
CA TYR A 23 1.07 -4.94 -30.79
C TYR A 23 2.04 -4.45 -29.69
N LYS A 24 2.88 -3.43 -29.98
CA LYS A 24 3.83 -2.85 -29.01
C LYS A 24 3.14 -2.30 -27.76
N ARG A 25 1.88 -1.87 -27.85
CA ARG A 25 1.09 -1.46 -26.68
C ARG A 25 0.92 -2.64 -25.70
N THR A 26 0.68 -3.84 -26.22
CA THR A 26 0.52 -5.06 -25.42
C THR A 26 1.84 -5.51 -24.81
N THR A 27 2.96 -5.39 -25.52
CA THR A 27 4.28 -5.73 -24.95
C THR A 27 4.71 -4.73 -23.88
N LYS A 28 4.45 -3.43 -24.09
CA LYS A 28 4.72 -2.38 -23.09
C LYS A 28 3.97 -2.63 -21.78
N ARG A 29 2.74 -3.16 -21.84
CA ARG A 29 1.96 -3.51 -20.63
C ARG A 29 2.70 -4.47 -19.70
N ILE A 30 3.60 -5.31 -20.23
CA ILE A 30 4.42 -6.22 -19.42
C ILE A 30 5.44 -5.41 -18.60
N GLU A 31 6.13 -4.45 -19.23
CA GLU A 31 7.06 -3.53 -18.55
C GLU A 31 6.35 -2.65 -17.52
N ASP A 32 5.19 -2.11 -17.89
CA ASP A 32 4.35 -1.30 -16.99
C ASP A 32 3.89 -2.13 -15.77
N GLY A 33 3.60 -3.42 -15.94
CA GLY A 33 3.24 -4.32 -14.83
C GLY A 33 4.34 -4.44 -13.78
N TYR A 34 5.61 -4.57 -14.17
CA TYR A 34 6.72 -4.55 -13.24
C TYR A 34 6.79 -3.22 -12.47
N ARG A 35 6.57 -2.10 -13.17
CA ARG A 35 6.56 -0.77 -12.56
C ARG A 35 5.42 -0.61 -11.55
N LEU A 36 4.22 -1.07 -11.88
CA LEU A 36 3.05 -1.01 -11.02
C LEU A 36 3.24 -1.78 -9.70
N CYS A 37 4.03 -2.86 -9.68
CA CYS A 37 4.41 -3.51 -8.42
C CYS A 37 5.23 -2.59 -7.52
N ASN A 38 6.15 -1.79 -8.07
CA ASN A 38 6.93 -0.82 -7.29
C ASN A 38 6.04 0.32 -6.78
N ASP A 39 5.13 0.81 -7.63
CA ASP A 39 4.17 1.85 -7.27
C ASP A 39 3.25 1.33 -6.12
N LEU A 40 2.82 0.07 -6.17
CA LEU A 40 2.04 -0.57 -5.11
C LEU A 40 2.82 -0.72 -3.80
N VAL A 41 4.08 -1.16 -3.86
CA VAL A 41 4.96 -1.24 -2.67
C VAL A 41 5.12 0.15 -2.03
N THR A 42 5.28 1.19 -2.83
CA THR A 42 5.42 2.57 -2.37
C THR A 42 4.15 3.03 -1.66
N LEU A 43 2.99 2.80 -2.27
CA LEU A 43 1.68 3.10 -1.67
C LEU A 43 1.49 2.42 -0.32
N ILE A 44 1.86 1.14 -0.20
CA ILE A 44 1.75 0.41 1.06
C ILE A 44 2.71 0.96 2.11
N GLN A 45 3.93 1.33 1.71
CA GLN A 45 4.92 1.92 2.60
C GLN A 45 4.46 3.26 3.17
N GLU A 46 3.89 4.13 2.31
CA GLU A 46 3.31 5.40 2.74
C GLU A 46 2.16 5.19 3.74
N ARG A 47 1.30 4.19 3.50
CA ARG A 47 0.24 3.82 4.45
C ARG A 47 0.83 3.34 5.78
N ALA A 48 1.85 2.48 5.74
CA ALA A 48 2.52 1.95 6.92
C ALA A 48 3.16 3.07 7.77
N ASP A 49 3.67 4.12 7.14
CA ASP A 49 4.24 5.29 7.84
C ASP A 49 3.16 6.12 8.56
N ILE A 50 1.94 6.20 8.01
CA ILE A 50 0.79 6.83 8.69
C ILE A 50 0.45 6.05 9.98
N GLU A 51 0.37 4.72 9.91
CA GLU A 51 0.10 3.87 11.08
C GLU A 51 1.16 4.08 12.18
N LYS A 52 2.44 4.12 11.78
CA LYS A 52 3.56 4.38 12.69
C LYS A 52 3.49 5.76 13.34
N ALA A 53 3.13 6.80 12.58
CA ALA A 53 3.03 8.16 13.09
C ALA A 53 1.92 8.30 14.13
N TYR A 54 0.78 7.65 13.90
CA TYR A 54 -0.33 7.64 14.86
C TYR A 54 0.05 6.89 16.14
N ALA A 55 0.62 5.69 16.02
CA ALA A 55 1.12 4.93 17.18
C ALA A 55 2.15 5.74 18.01
N LYS A 56 3.09 6.41 17.34
CA LYS A 56 4.07 7.31 18.01
C LYS A 56 3.38 8.43 18.78
N SER A 57 2.33 9.01 18.21
CA SER A 57 1.57 10.10 18.83
C SER A 57 0.81 9.61 20.06
N LEU A 58 0.14 8.45 19.97
CA LEU A 58 -0.52 7.80 21.10
C LEU A 58 0.46 7.51 22.24
N LYS A 59 1.62 6.92 21.91
CA LYS A 59 2.63 6.58 22.94
C LYS A 59 3.21 7.81 23.62
N GLY A 60 3.48 8.86 22.86
CA GLY A 60 3.95 10.13 23.40
C GLY A 60 2.90 10.81 24.30
N TRP A 61 1.63 10.81 23.87
CA TRP A 61 0.52 11.35 24.63
C TRP A 61 0.26 10.58 25.93
N SER A 62 0.20 9.24 25.86
CA SER A 62 0.02 8.37 27.03
C SER A 62 1.09 8.63 28.07
N LYS A 63 2.37 8.59 27.66
CA LYS A 63 3.51 8.85 28.55
C LYS A 63 3.44 10.22 29.22
N LYS A 64 3.19 11.28 28.43
CA LYS A 64 3.09 12.65 28.95
C LYS A 64 2.02 12.76 30.02
N TRP A 65 0.83 12.22 29.77
CA TRP A 65 -0.28 12.34 30.72
C TRP A 65 -0.11 11.43 31.93
N ASN A 66 0.51 10.27 31.79
CA ASN A 66 0.82 9.42 32.93
C ASN A 66 1.72 10.16 33.93
N ASP A 67 2.79 10.80 33.44
CA ASP A 67 3.72 11.58 34.26
C ASP A 67 3.04 12.78 34.95
N LEU A 68 2.07 13.42 34.29
CA LEU A 68 1.32 14.55 34.84
C LEU A 68 0.31 14.12 35.91
N ILE A 69 -0.39 13.00 35.68
CA ILE A 69 -1.36 12.45 36.64
C ILE A 69 -0.64 11.98 37.90
N GLU A 70 0.48 11.25 37.77
CA GLU A 70 1.26 10.74 38.90
C GLU A 70 1.82 11.84 39.81
N LYS A 71 2.10 13.02 39.26
CA LYS A 71 2.58 14.19 40.02
C LYS A 71 1.45 15.13 40.43
N GLY A 72 0.23 14.84 40.00
CA GLY A 72 -0.94 15.65 40.25
C GLY A 72 -1.54 15.41 41.64
N PRO A 73 -2.52 16.25 42.03
CA PRO A 73 -3.20 16.11 43.31
C PRO A 73 -4.34 15.09 43.30
N GLU A 74 -4.67 14.49 42.15
CA GLU A 74 -5.75 13.49 42.02
C GLU A 74 -5.27 12.13 42.52
N TYR A 75 -6.13 11.40 43.25
CA TYR A 75 -5.78 10.10 43.82
C TYR A 75 -6.97 9.13 43.88
N GLY A 76 -6.70 7.87 44.19
CA GLY A 76 -7.72 6.86 44.42
C GLY A 76 -8.40 6.39 43.13
N THR A 77 -9.69 6.10 43.19
CA THR A 77 -10.40 5.45 42.08
C THR A 77 -10.57 6.34 40.85
N THR A 78 -10.66 7.66 41.04
CA THR A 78 -10.76 8.63 39.94
C THR A 78 -9.44 8.73 39.18
N GLU A 79 -8.31 8.77 39.89
CA GLU A 79 -6.97 8.70 39.28
C GLU A 79 -6.82 7.43 38.44
N ALA A 80 -7.24 6.28 38.99
CA ALA A 80 -7.20 5.00 38.28
C ALA A 80 -8.08 5.00 37.02
N ALA A 81 -9.28 5.58 37.09
CA ALA A 81 -10.16 5.73 35.93
C ALA A 81 -9.53 6.61 34.84
N TRP A 82 -8.86 7.69 35.23
CA TRP A 82 -8.17 8.58 34.31
C TRP A 82 -6.99 7.88 33.62
N LYS A 83 -6.16 7.15 34.39
CA LYS A 83 -5.08 6.30 33.86
C LYS A 83 -5.60 5.17 32.96
N GLY A 84 -6.85 4.74 33.13
CA GLY A 84 -7.50 3.77 32.25
C GLY A 84 -7.51 4.18 30.77
N VAL A 85 -7.70 5.48 30.48
CA VAL A 85 -7.67 6.01 29.10
C VAL A 85 -6.26 5.92 28.51
N LEU A 86 -5.22 6.10 29.33
CA LEU A 86 -3.84 5.97 28.88
C LEU A 86 -3.51 4.51 28.52
N GLY A 87 -4.02 3.57 29.31
CA GLY A 87 -3.90 2.13 29.03
C GLY A 87 -4.62 1.71 27.74
N GLU A 88 -5.75 2.33 27.41
CA GLU A 88 -6.41 2.14 26.10
C GLU A 88 -5.52 2.64 24.95
N ALA A 89 -4.98 3.86 25.07
CA ALA A 89 -4.10 4.43 24.05
C ALA A 89 -2.82 3.61 23.82
N ASP A 90 -2.25 3.02 24.87
CA ASP A 90 -1.10 2.11 24.75
C ASP A 90 -1.44 0.83 23.99
N ARG A 91 -2.61 0.23 24.26
CA ARG A 91 -3.07 -0.96 23.51
C ARG A 91 -3.38 -0.63 22.05
N LEU A 92 -3.98 0.53 21.79
CA LEU A 92 -4.24 1.01 20.44
C LEU A 92 -2.93 1.28 19.69
N CYS A 93 -1.93 1.88 20.34
CA CYS A 93 -0.58 2.01 19.79
C CYS A 93 0.00 0.67 19.33
N ASP A 94 -0.07 -0.37 20.18
CA ASP A 94 0.41 -1.71 19.84
C ASP A 94 -0.34 -2.31 18.64
N LEU A 95 -1.65 -2.07 18.54
CA LEU A 95 -2.45 -2.52 17.40
C LEU A 95 -1.98 -1.85 16.10
N HIS A 96 -1.79 -0.53 16.10
CA HIS A 96 -1.32 0.19 14.92
C HIS A 96 0.11 -0.21 14.51
N LEU A 97 0.99 -0.52 15.47
CA LEU A 97 2.31 -1.07 15.17
C LEU A 97 2.23 -2.45 14.51
N LYS A 98 1.32 -3.32 14.98
CA LYS A 98 1.08 -4.63 14.32
C LYS A 98 0.57 -4.49 12.90
N VAL A 99 -0.34 -3.54 12.65
CA VAL A 99 -0.82 -3.25 11.28
C VAL A 99 0.35 -2.79 10.41
N ARG A 100 1.15 -1.85 10.90
CA ARG A 100 2.36 -1.37 10.20
C ARG A 100 3.30 -2.53 9.84
N ASP A 101 3.59 -3.39 10.80
CA ASP A 101 4.51 -4.50 10.61
C ASP A 101 3.96 -5.55 9.65
N SER A 102 2.65 -5.83 9.69
CA SER A 102 1.98 -6.73 8.72
C SER A 102 2.07 -6.17 7.30
N LEU A 103 1.87 -4.86 7.13
CA LEU A 103 1.99 -4.20 5.82
C LEU A 103 3.43 -4.30 5.28
N CYS A 104 4.43 -3.96 6.09
CA CYS A 104 5.83 -3.93 5.66
C CYS A 104 6.47 -5.31 5.51
N ASN A 105 6.22 -6.22 6.45
CA ASN A 105 6.94 -7.48 6.53
C ASN A 105 6.24 -8.60 5.76
N ASP A 106 4.91 -8.55 5.65
CA ASP A 106 4.16 -9.59 4.96
C ASP A 106 3.72 -9.11 3.57
N VAL A 107 2.91 -8.05 3.49
CA VAL A 107 2.30 -7.65 2.22
C VAL A 107 3.35 -7.15 1.23
N VAL A 108 4.21 -6.21 1.63
CA VAL A 108 5.31 -5.72 0.77
C VAL A 108 6.25 -6.85 0.36
N GLN A 109 6.55 -7.79 1.26
CA GLN A 109 7.43 -8.90 0.95
C GLN A 109 6.80 -9.89 -0.04
N GLN A 110 5.49 -10.14 0.07
CA GLN A 110 4.73 -10.95 -0.89
C GLN A 110 4.73 -10.29 -2.28
N VAL A 111 4.48 -8.98 -2.37
CA VAL A 111 4.52 -8.26 -3.67
C VAL A 111 5.91 -8.31 -4.29
N LYS A 112 6.97 -8.09 -3.50
CA LYS A 112 8.36 -8.18 -3.97
C LYS A 112 8.73 -9.58 -4.45
N THR A 113 8.30 -10.61 -3.72
CA THR A 113 8.54 -12.01 -4.08
C THR A 113 7.83 -12.35 -5.39
N TRP A 114 6.54 -12.00 -5.50
CA TRP A 114 5.76 -12.19 -6.72
C TRP A 114 6.38 -11.45 -7.91
N GLN A 115 6.81 -10.20 -7.74
CA GLN A 115 7.44 -9.42 -8.80
C GLN A 115 8.74 -10.08 -9.27
N LYS A 116 9.57 -10.57 -8.34
CA LYS A 116 10.82 -11.28 -8.64
C LYS A 116 10.56 -12.55 -9.45
N ASP A 117 9.56 -13.33 -9.06
CA ASP A 117 9.24 -14.61 -9.69
C ASP A 117 8.51 -14.43 -11.03
N ALA A 118 7.78 -13.33 -11.22
CA ALA A 118 7.05 -13.03 -12.45
C ALA A 118 7.94 -12.35 -13.52
N TYR A 119 8.91 -11.51 -13.12
CA TYR A 119 9.70 -10.70 -14.03
C TYR A 119 11.20 -11.01 -13.94
N HIS A 120 11.72 -11.67 -14.97
CA HIS A 120 13.13 -12.03 -15.08
C HIS A 120 13.84 -11.05 -16.03
N LYS A 121 14.86 -10.35 -15.53
CA LYS A 121 15.72 -9.52 -16.40
C LYS A 121 16.59 -10.44 -17.26
N SER A 122 16.41 -10.39 -18.58
CA SER A 122 17.35 -11.01 -19.51
C SER A 122 18.61 -10.16 -19.59
N MET A 123 19.79 -10.78 -19.40
CA MET A 123 21.05 -10.16 -19.83
C MET A 123 21.07 -10.23 -21.36
N ILE A 124 20.73 -9.12 -22.01
CA ILE A 124 20.99 -8.98 -23.45
C ILE A 124 22.50 -8.77 -23.60
N GLN A 125 23.23 -9.85 -23.88
CA GLN A 125 24.57 -9.76 -24.47
C GLN A 125 24.36 -9.32 -25.92
N ILE A 126 24.63 -8.04 -26.19
CA ILE A 126 24.85 -7.52 -27.55
C ILE A 126 26.32 -7.70 -27.88
#